data_AF-A0A7H8XLT9-F1
#
_entry.id   AF-A0A7H8XLT9-F1
#
_cell.length_a   1.000
_cell.length_b   1.000
_cell.length_c   1.000
_cell.angle_alpha   90.00
_cell.angle_beta   90.00
_cell.angle_gamma   90.00
#
_symmetry.space_group_name_H-M   'P 1'
#
loop_
_entity.id
_entity.type
_entity.pdbx_description
1 polymer ?
#
loop_
_entity_poly.entity_id
_entity_poly.type
_entity_poly.pdbx_seq_one_letter_code
_entity_poly.pdbx_strand_id
1 'polypeptide(L)'
;MTGEPSPLGPAEKVDLWRQRFFEAQAAAEEFVLGEHGEAGLAAWIQANSRITAELLRAQRPTGVSATDHFMTRLRNQLLLYDSAVTSEAGPSGTVLRNADCGILRYRKRAARAGVVLTFSSPCAYCQELNTAIAARYVEPDVTVTCEQAGDGCTWRAESPQPTECDAAGSPQRGRATG
;
A
#
# COMPACT_ATOMS: atom_id res chain seq x y z
N MET A 1 13.66 45.18 12.14
CA MET A 1 14.50 44.07 12.65
C MET A 1 14.11 42.81 11.90
N THR A 2 14.82 42.48 10.81
CA THR A 2 14.66 41.20 10.13
C THR A 2 15.80 40.31 10.62
N GLY A 3 15.57 39.62 11.74
CA GLY A 3 16.48 38.57 12.18
C GLY A 3 16.51 37.47 11.13
N GLU A 4 17.69 36.98 10.77
CA GLU A 4 17.82 35.80 9.92
C GLU A 4 16.99 34.65 10.51
N PRO A 5 16.16 33.97 9.71
CA PRO A 5 15.39 32.85 10.21
C PRO A 5 16.34 31.78 10.73
N SER A 6 16.15 31.36 11.98
CA SER A 6 16.95 30.29 12.57
C SER A 6 16.81 29.00 11.76
N PRO A 7 17.91 28.25 11.54
CA PRO A 7 17.85 27.02 10.78
C PRO A 7 16.96 25.98 11.45
N LEU A 8 16.12 25.31 10.66
CA LEU A 8 15.22 24.25 11.14
C LEU A 8 15.99 23.08 11.76
N GLY A 9 15.48 22.55 12.86
CA GLY A 9 15.94 21.31 13.46
C GLY A 9 15.64 20.09 12.56
N PRO A 10 16.30 18.94 12.77
CA PRO A 10 16.10 17.74 11.93
C PRO A 10 14.65 17.26 11.86
N ALA A 11 13.92 17.24 12.99
CA ALA A 11 12.51 16.84 13.03
C ALA A 11 11.61 17.79 12.23
N GLU A 12 11.81 19.10 12.40
CA GLU A 12 11.09 20.14 11.66
C GLU A 12 11.34 20.04 10.15
N LYS A 13 12.57 19.71 9.74
CA LYS A 13 12.89 19.44 8.33
C LYS A 13 12.12 18.24 7.78
N VAL A 14 12.05 17.14 8.53
CA VAL A 14 11.31 15.94 8.12
C VAL A 14 9.82 16.24 7.98
N ASP A 15 9.24 16.94 8.95
CA ASP A 15 7.82 17.32 8.92
C ASP A 15 7.51 18.24 7.73
N LEU A 16 8.36 19.24 7.47
CA LEU A 16 8.23 20.12 6.31
C LEU A 16 8.31 19.33 4.99
N TRP A 17 9.29 18.44 4.84
CA TRP A 17 9.42 17.62 3.63
C TRP A 17 8.21 16.71 3.42
N ARG A 18 7.70 16.09 4.48
CA ARG A 18 6.48 15.27 4.43
C ARG A 18 5.28 16.09 3.97
N GLN A 19 5.12 17.30 4.49
CA GLN A 19 4.07 18.23 4.07
C GLN A 19 4.20 18.60 2.60
N ARG A 20 5.40 19.00 2.13
CA ARG A 20 5.62 19.40 0.73
C ARG A 20 5.40 18.26 -0.25
N PHE A 21 5.81 17.05 0.11
CA PHE A 21 5.52 15.87 -0.71
C PHE A 21 4.01 15.65 -0.85
N PHE A 22 3.26 15.80 0.24
CA PHE A 22 1.80 15.68 0.22
C PHE A 22 1.12 16.72 -0.64
N GLU A 23 1.50 17.99 -0.49
CA GLU A 23 0.96 19.09 -1.26
C GLU A 23 1.25 18.89 -2.75
N ALA A 24 2.47 18.47 -3.10
CA ALA A 24 2.84 18.17 -4.49
C ALA A 24 2.04 17.00 -5.07
N GLN A 25 1.86 15.91 -4.29
CA GLN A 25 1.08 14.76 -4.74
C GLN A 25 -0.41 15.14 -4.92
N ALA A 26 -0.99 15.87 -3.97
CA ALA A 26 -2.38 16.32 -4.05
C ALA A 26 -2.59 17.28 -5.23
N ALA A 27 -1.67 18.21 -5.48
CA ALA A 27 -1.74 19.12 -6.63
C ALA A 27 -1.63 18.38 -7.96
N ALA A 28 -0.78 17.36 -8.06
CA ALA A 28 -0.68 16.52 -9.26
C ALA A 28 -1.98 15.71 -9.49
N GLU A 29 -2.53 15.13 -8.43
CA GLU A 29 -3.82 14.42 -8.47
C GLU A 29 -4.95 15.35 -8.94
N GLU A 30 -5.04 16.55 -8.36
CA GLU A 30 -6.04 17.57 -8.72
C GLU A 30 -5.89 18.02 -10.17
N PHE A 31 -4.67 18.31 -10.61
CA PHE A 31 -4.40 18.72 -11.98
C PHE A 31 -4.83 17.64 -12.99
N VAL A 32 -4.42 16.38 -12.77
CA VAL A 32 -4.76 15.27 -13.67
C VAL A 32 -6.28 15.07 -13.70
N LEU A 33 -6.94 15.10 -12.54
CA LEU A 33 -8.39 14.94 -12.47
C LEU A 33 -9.12 16.11 -13.17
N GLY A 34 -8.67 17.35 -12.98
CA GLY A 34 -9.26 18.53 -13.60
C GLY A 34 -9.13 18.55 -15.12
N GLU A 35 -7.95 18.22 -15.64
CA GLU A 35 -7.66 18.30 -17.09
C GLU A 35 -8.08 17.06 -17.87
N HIS A 36 -8.10 15.89 -17.22
CA HIS A 36 -8.25 14.60 -17.91
C HIS A 36 -9.33 13.69 -17.29
N GLY A 37 -10.00 14.14 -16.22
CA GLY A 37 -11.05 13.39 -15.55
C GLY A 37 -10.57 12.07 -14.94
N GLU A 38 -11.53 11.23 -14.56
CA GLU A 38 -11.29 9.91 -13.95
C GLU A 38 -10.45 9.00 -14.85
N ALA A 39 -10.62 9.09 -16.18
CA ALA A 39 -9.84 8.32 -17.13
C ALA A 39 -8.34 8.70 -17.11
N GLY A 40 -8.05 9.99 -17.00
CA GLY A 40 -6.68 10.48 -16.83
C GLY A 40 -6.05 10.01 -15.53
N LEU A 41 -6.82 10.04 -14.44
CA LEU A 41 -6.35 9.53 -13.15
C LEU A 41 -6.06 8.02 -13.20
N ALA A 42 -6.94 7.24 -13.82
CA ALA A 42 -6.72 5.82 -14.01
C ALA A 42 -5.44 5.55 -14.82
N ALA A 43 -5.22 6.29 -15.92
CA ALA A 43 -3.99 6.20 -16.71
C ALA A 43 -2.74 6.59 -15.89
N TRP A 44 -2.86 7.63 -15.05
CA TRP A 44 -1.81 8.05 -14.13
C TRP A 44 -1.46 6.97 -13.10
N ILE A 45 -2.45 6.28 -12.54
CA ILE A 45 -2.25 5.12 -11.66
C ILE A 45 -1.52 3.99 -12.40
N GLN A 46 -1.91 3.69 -13.64
CA GLN A 46 -1.23 2.64 -14.43
C GLN A 46 0.23 3.00 -14.73
N ALA A 47 0.51 4.27 -15.04
CA ALA A 47 1.87 4.74 -15.27
C ALA A 47 2.73 4.67 -13.99
N ASN A 48 2.22 5.20 -12.87
CA ASN A 48 2.93 5.17 -11.59
C ASN A 48 3.17 3.76 -11.08
N SER A 49 2.19 2.88 -11.18
CA SER A 49 2.33 1.50 -10.73
C SER A 49 3.38 0.74 -11.55
N ARG A 50 3.44 0.95 -12.87
CA ARG A 50 4.48 0.38 -13.73
C ARG A 50 5.88 0.85 -13.33
N ILE A 51 6.09 2.17 -13.24
CA ILE A 51 7.39 2.77 -12.87
C ILE A 51 7.79 2.29 -11.47
N THR A 52 6.87 2.30 -10.51
CA THR A 52 7.15 1.86 -9.15
C THR A 52 7.51 0.39 -9.09
N ALA A 53 6.81 -0.49 -9.82
CA ALA A 53 7.15 -1.91 -9.88
C ALA A 53 8.55 -2.14 -10.48
N GLU A 54 8.93 -1.40 -11.52
CA GLU A 54 10.29 -1.43 -12.09
C GLU A 54 11.34 -1.00 -11.05
N LEU A 55 11.10 0.08 -10.31
CA LEU A 55 11.97 0.54 -9.23
C LEU A 55 12.08 -0.50 -8.11
N LEU A 56 10.98 -1.11 -7.68
CA LEU A 56 10.98 -2.14 -6.64
C LEU A 56 11.76 -3.38 -7.07
N ARG A 57 11.73 -3.76 -8.36
CA ARG A 57 12.58 -4.85 -8.88
C ARG A 57 14.06 -4.50 -8.79
N ALA A 58 14.43 -3.28 -9.18
CA ALA A 58 15.82 -2.82 -9.14
C ALA A 58 16.36 -2.67 -7.71
N GLN A 59 15.50 -2.36 -6.74
CA GLN A 59 15.87 -2.08 -5.35
C GLN A 59 15.69 -3.28 -4.41
N ARG A 60 15.14 -4.40 -4.89
CA ARG A 60 14.85 -5.56 -4.04
C ARG A 60 16.15 -6.11 -3.43
N PRO A 61 16.26 -6.19 -2.10
CA PRO A 61 17.42 -6.81 -1.47
C PRO A 61 17.55 -8.28 -1.85
N THR A 62 18.79 -8.76 -2.02
CA THR A 62 19.07 -10.17 -2.30
C THR A 62 18.49 -11.07 -1.21
N GLY A 63 17.78 -12.13 -1.61
CA GLY A 63 17.19 -13.12 -0.70
C GLY A 63 15.84 -12.71 -0.10
N VAL A 64 15.31 -11.54 -0.43
CA VAL A 64 13.96 -11.11 0.00
C VAL A 64 12.95 -11.42 -1.10
N SER A 65 11.79 -11.96 -0.74
CA SER A 65 10.68 -12.20 -1.68
C SER A 65 10.11 -10.87 -2.22
N ALA A 66 9.44 -10.89 -3.38
CA ALA A 66 8.76 -9.69 -3.86
C ALA A 66 7.64 -9.28 -2.90
N THR A 67 6.88 -10.24 -2.38
CA THR A 67 5.83 -10.01 -1.39
C THR A 67 6.34 -9.35 -0.11
N ASP A 68 7.41 -9.88 0.52
CA ASP A 68 7.94 -9.28 1.75
C ASP A 68 8.51 -7.89 1.50
N HIS A 69 9.18 -7.69 0.36
CA HIS A 69 9.69 -6.38 -0.01
C HIS A 69 8.55 -5.38 -0.24
N PHE A 70 7.48 -5.78 -0.94
CA PHE A 70 6.30 -4.95 -1.15
C PHE A 70 5.61 -4.58 0.17
N MET A 71 5.35 -5.56 1.04
CA MET A 71 4.69 -5.34 2.33
C MET A 71 5.53 -4.46 3.26
N THR A 72 6.85 -4.64 3.27
CA THR A 72 7.79 -3.78 4.01
C THR A 72 7.78 -2.35 3.48
N ARG A 73 7.81 -2.18 2.15
CA ARG A 73 7.74 -0.85 1.52
C ARG A 73 6.41 -0.16 1.83
N LEU A 74 5.29 -0.86 1.77
CA LEU A 74 3.97 -0.31 2.10
C LEU A 74 3.89 0.10 3.58
N ARG A 75 4.39 -0.73 4.49
CA ARG A 75 4.52 -0.38 5.92
C ARG A 75 5.34 0.89 6.11
N ASN A 76 6.50 0.97 5.47
CA ASN A 76 7.37 2.14 5.60
C ASN A 76 6.72 3.41 5.04
N GLN A 77 5.99 3.31 3.93
CA GLN A 77 5.20 4.43 3.41
C GLN A 77 4.17 4.91 4.43
N LEU A 78 3.46 4.01 5.10
CA LEU A 78 2.48 4.37 6.12
C LEU A 78 3.12 4.98 7.37
N LEU A 79 4.27 4.43 7.82
CA LEU A 79 5.05 4.98 8.93
C LEU A 79 5.60 6.37 8.64
N LEU A 80 6.00 6.64 7.39
CA LEU A 80 6.41 7.99 6.98
C LEU A 80 5.32 9.01 7.23
N TYR A 81 4.05 8.60 7.35
CA TYR A 81 2.93 9.49 7.64
C TYR A 81 2.45 9.41 9.08
N ASP A 82 3.25 8.87 9.99
CA ASP A 82 2.86 8.75 11.40
C ASP A 82 1.55 7.95 11.56
N SER A 83 1.42 6.87 10.77
CA SER A 83 0.29 5.95 10.85
C SER A 83 0.52 4.89 11.93
N ALA A 84 -0.53 4.47 12.62
CA ALA A 84 -0.47 3.37 13.59
C ALA A 84 -0.54 2.02 12.86
N VAL A 85 0.61 1.55 12.38
CA VAL A 85 0.71 0.32 11.56
C VAL A 85 1.44 -0.82 12.27
N THR A 86 0.81 -1.99 12.27
CA THR A 86 1.42 -3.27 12.63
C THR A 86 1.51 -4.18 11.41
N SER A 87 2.44 -5.13 11.44
CA SER A 87 2.61 -6.15 10.40
C SER A 87 2.91 -7.47 11.06
N GLU A 88 2.16 -8.50 10.70
CA GLU A 88 2.22 -9.83 11.29
C GLU A 88 2.29 -10.86 10.16
N ALA A 89 3.14 -11.87 10.33
CA ALA A 89 3.12 -13.04 9.47
C ALA A 89 1.99 -13.97 9.93
N GLY A 90 1.13 -14.38 9.01
CA GLY A 90 0.08 -15.36 9.21
C GLY A 90 0.34 -16.64 8.40
N PRO A 91 -0.49 -17.69 8.61
CA PRO A 91 -0.32 -18.98 7.93
C PRO A 91 -0.45 -18.94 6.41
N SER A 92 -1.19 -17.97 5.87
CA SER A 92 -1.40 -17.76 4.44
C SER A 92 -0.52 -16.66 3.85
N GLY A 93 0.21 -15.91 4.67
CA GLY A 93 1.03 -14.78 4.22
C GLY A 93 1.00 -13.60 5.19
N THR A 94 1.36 -12.40 4.72
CA THR A 94 1.55 -11.23 5.59
C THR A 94 0.29 -10.39 5.70
N VAL A 95 -0.06 -9.98 6.93
CA VAL A 95 -1.16 -9.07 7.22
C VAL A 95 -0.60 -7.78 7.82
N LEU A 96 -0.90 -6.66 7.18
CA LEU A 96 -0.55 -5.33 7.64
C LEU A 96 -1.83 -4.61 8.09
N ARG A 97 -1.87 -4.19 9.34
CA ARG A 97 -3.01 -3.48 9.93
C ARG A 97 -2.61 -2.05 10.22
N ASN A 98 -3.29 -1.11 9.59
CA ASN A 98 -3.16 0.31 9.86
C ASN A 98 -4.41 0.75 10.61
N ALA A 99 -4.32 0.96 11.93
CA ALA A 99 -5.46 1.30 12.77
C ALA A 99 -5.83 2.80 12.71
N ASP A 100 -4.83 3.66 12.50
CA ASP A 100 -5.00 5.11 12.35
C ASP A 100 -4.08 5.61 11.23
N CYS A 101 -4.68 5.86 10.07
CA CYS A 101 -3.97 6.26 8.87
C CYS A 101 -3.62 7.76 8.90
N GLY A 102 -2.34 8.09 9.02
CA GLY A 102 -1.90 9.48 9.07
C GLY A 102 -2.15 10.25 7.77
N ILE A 103 -2.18 9.56 6.63
CA ILE A 103 -2.60 10.12 5.33
C ILE A 103 -4.06 10.56 5.39
N LEU A 104 -4.93 9.68 5.88
CA LEU A 104 -6.36 9.96 6.04
C LEU A 104 -6.58 11.09 7.03
N ARG A 105 -5.89 11.04 8.19
CA ARG A 105 -5.93 12.07 9.22
C ARG A 105 -5.50 13.44 8.68
N TYR A 106 -4.42 13.48 7.88
CA TYR A 106 -3.97 14.70 7.20
C TYR A 106 -5.07 15.25 6.27
N ARG A 107 -5.61 14.43 5.36
CA ARG A 107 -6.66 14.84 4.42
C ARG A 107 -7.93 15.30 5.13
N LYS A 108 -8.37 14.61 6.18
CA LYS A 108 -9.52 15.02 7.02
C LYS A 108 -9.28 16.38 7.70
N ARG A 109 -8.07 16.64 8.19
CA ARG A 109 -7.71 17.96 8.77
C ARG A 109 -7.75 19.06 7.72
N ALA A 110 -7.22 18.83 6.52
CA ALA A 110 -7.28 19.79 5.42
C ALA A 110 -8.74 20.12 5.02
N ALA A 111 -9.60 19.10 4.90
CA ALA A 111 -11.01 19.30 4.59
C ALA A 111 -11.75 20.15 5.64
N ARG A 112 -11.47 19.92 6.94
CA ARG A 112 -12.02 20.75 8.04
C ARG A 112 -11.55 22.20 7.98
N ALA A 113 -10.40 22.47 7.35
CA ALA A 113 -9.89 23.81 7.12
C ALA A 113 -10.43 24.46 5.83
N GLY A 114 -11.38 23.80 5.13
CA GLY A 114 -12.02 24.33 3.93
C GLY A 114 -11.33 23.95 2.60
N VAL A 115 -10.31 23.09 2.64
CA VAL A 115 -9.67 22.58 1.43
C VAL A 115 -10.60 21.58 0.75
N VAL A 116 -10.88 21.79 -0.54
CA VAL A 116 -11.61 20.82 -1.36
C VAL A 116 -10.70 19.63 -1.62
N LEU A 117 -11.12 18.43 -1.20
CA LEU A 117 -10.35 17.21 -1.46
C LEU A 117 -10.59 16.76 -2.90
N THR A 118 -9.51 16.38 -3.58
CA THR A 118 -9.53 15.83 -4.95
C THR A 118 -10.43 14.60 -5.07
N PHE A 119 -10.44 13.73 -4.07
CA PHE A 119 -11.23 12.50 -4.06
C PHE A 119 -12.32 12.52 -2.99
N SER A 120 -13.49 11.99 -3.35
CA SER A 120 -14.61 11.76 -2.42
C SER A 120 -14.26 10.72 -1.35
N SER A 121 -13.51 9.68 -1.73
CA SER A 121 -12.85 8.75 -0.80
C SER A 121 -11.35 9.04 -0.72
N PRO A 122 -10.82 9.45 0.45
CA PRO A 122 -9.40 9.76 0.63
C PRO A 122 -8.47 8.55 0.43
N CYS A 123 -9.02 7.33 0.33
CA CYS A 123 -8.27 6.09 0.18
C CYS A 123 -8.18 5.58 -1.26
N ALA A 124 -9.05 6.03 -2.17
CA ALA A 124 -9.22 5.46 -3.51
C ALA A 124 -7.89 5.37 -4.27
N TYR A 125 -7.19 6.51 -4.41
CA TYR A 125 -5.89 6.55 -5.07
C TYR A 125 -4.84 5.62 -4.43
N CYS A 126 -4.74 5.63 -3.09
CA CYS A 126 -3.74 4.82 -2.37
C CYS A 126 -4.01 3.32 -2.55
N GLN A 127 -5.27 2.90 -2.44
CA GLN A 127 -5.67 1.51 -2.59
C GLN A 127 -5.45 1.04 -4.02
N GLU A 128 -5.96 1.78 -5.00
CA GLU A 128 -5.83 1.43 -6.41
C GLU A 128 -4.36 1.39 -6.86
N LEU A 129 -3.56 2.38 -6.47
CA LEU A 129 -2.14 2.43 -6.82
C LEU A 129 -1.38 1.23 -6.24
N ASN A 130 -1.52 0.95 -4.94
CA ASN A 130 -0.77 -0.13 -4.31
C ASN A 130 -1.24 -1.51 -4.77
N THR A 131 -2.54 -1.70 -5.04
CA THR A 131 -3.06 -2.91 -5.69
C THR A 131 -2.49 -3.07 -7.11
N ALA A 132 -2.43 -1.99 -7.90
CA ALA A 132 -1.86 -2.02 -9.24
C ALA A 132 -0.35 -2.26 -9.26
N ILE A 133 0.38 -1.80 -8.24
CA ILE A 133 1.80 -2.13 -8.02
C ILE A 133 1.94 -3.61 -7.67
N ALA A 134 1.15 -4.10 -6.72
CA ALA A 134 1.19 -5.47 -6.27
C ALA A 134 1.00 -6.44 -7.44
N ALA A 135 -0.06 -6.26 -8.23
CA ALA A 135 -0.38 -7.09 -9.40
C ALA A 135 0.74 -7.17 -10.45
N ARG A 136 1.68 -6.21 -10.45
CA ARG A 136 2.85 -6.20 -11.35
C ARG A 136 4.10 -6.78 -10.74
N TYR A 137 4.20 -6.77 -9.41
CA TYR A 137 5.47 -6.93 -8.71
C TYR A 137 5.54 -8.18 -7.85
N VAL A 138 4.47 -8.52 -7.15
CA VAL A 138 4.42 -9.69 -6.27
C VAL A 138 4.40 -10.97 -7.09
N GLU A 139 4.69 -12.09 -6.43
CA GLU A 139 4.62 -13.42 -7.02
C GLU A 139 3.22 -13.68 -7.61
N PRO A 140 3.11 -14.37 -8.77
CA PRO A 140 1.86 -14.50 -9.51
C PRO A 140 0.77 -15.31 -8.78
N ASP A 141 1.17 -16.13 -7.81
CA ASP A 141 0.27 -16.90 -6.94
C ASP A 141 -0.12 -16.14 -5.67
N VAL A 142 0.47 -14.97 -5.39
CA VAL A 142 0.10 -14.14 -4.24
C VAL A 142 -1.01 -13.17 -4.62
N THR A 143 -2.09 -13.19 -3.85
CA THR A 143 -3.16 -12.20 -3.95
C THR A 143 -2.97 -11.11 -2.91
N VAL A 144 -2.94 -9.85 -3.34
CA VAL A 144 -2.91 -8.69 -2.43
C VAL A 144 -4.27 -8.01 -2.39
N THR A 145 -4.84 -7.88 -1.20
CA THR A 145 -6.12 -7.23 -0.97
C THR A 145 -6.01 -6.09 0.05
N CYS A 146 -6.94 -5.15 -0.02
CA CYS A 146 -7.06 -4.05 0.94
C CYS A 146 -8.52 -3.86 1.34
N GLU A 147 -8.76 -3.80 2.64
CA GLU A 147 -10.06 -3.49 3.22
C GLU A 147 -9.95 -2.22 4.06
N GLN A 148 -10.87 -1.27 3.86
CA GLN A 148 -10.95 -0.10 4.72
C GLN A 148 -11.51 -0.51 6.10
N ALA A 149 -10.88 -0.02 7.18
CA ALA A 149 -11.25 -0.36 8.54
C ALA A 149 -11.28 0.92 9.40
N GLY A 150 -12.46 1.56 9.51
CA GLY A 150 -12.62 2.81 10.25
C GLY A 150 -11.72 3.93 9.70
N ASP A 151 -10.83 4.46 10.55
CA ASP A 151 -9.82 5.46 10.20
C ASP A 151 -8.53 4.88 9.61
N GLY A 152 -8.59 3.61 9.24
CA GLY A 152 -7.45 2.81 8.82
C GLY A 152 -7.75 1.88 7.65
N CYS A 153 -6.85 0.94 7.42
CA CYS A 153 -7.02 -0.12 6.43
C CYS A 153 -6.24 -1.38 6.82
N THR A 154 -6.68 -2.53 6.31
CA THR A 154 -5.97 -3.81 6.44
C THR A 154 -5.53 -4.25 5.06
N TRP A 155 -4.24 -4.49 4.89
CA TRP A 155 -3.65 -5.07 3.70
C TRP A 155 -3.27 -6.52 3.97
N ARG A 156 -3.56 -7.40 3.03
CA ARG A 156 -3.21 -8.82 3.09
C ARG A 156 -2.48 -9.20 1.83
N ALA A 157 -1.37 -9.93 1.97
CA ALA A 157 -0.71 -10.59 0.87
C ALA A 157 -0.72 -12.09 1.16
N GLU A 158 -1.55 -12.83 0.44
CA GLU A 158 -1.88 -14.21 0.75
C GLU A 158 -1.56 -15.13 -0.43
N SER A 159 -0.82 -16.20 -0.16
CA SER A 159 -0.67 -17.34 -1.09
C SER A 159 -1.85 -18.29 -0.90
N PRO A 160 -2.29 -19.01 -1.95
CA PRO A 160 -3.26 -20.08 -1.81
C PRO A 160 -2.71 -21.11 -0.82
N GLN A 161 -3.45 -21.39 0.24
CA GLN A 161 -3.08 -22.48 1.13
C GLN A 161 -3.24 -23.80 0.37
N PRO A 162 -2.30 -24.75 0.51
CA PRO A 162 -2.53 -26.09 0.03
C PRO A 162 -3.78 -26.63 0.76
N THR A 163 -4.82 -26.95 0.00
CA THR A 163 -6.00 -27.64 0.51
C THR A 163 -5.57 -28.97 1.11
N GLU A 164 -5.51 -29.05 2.44
CA GLU A 164 -5.49 -30.31 3.17
C GLU A 164 -6.85 -31.00 2.99
N CYS A 165 -7.05 -31.71 1.87
CA CYS A 165 -8.07 -32.75 1.76
C CYS A 165 -7.84 -33.59 0.49
N ASP A 166 -6.94 -34.57 0.59
CA ASP A 166 -7.11 -35.90 -0.02
C ASP A 166 -6.16 -36.88 0.70
N ALA A 167 -6.22 -36.88 2.03
CA ALA A 167 -5.69 -37.96 2.86
C ALA A 167 -6.86 -38.83 3.35
N ALA A 168 -7.67 -39.35 2.42
CA ALA A 168 -8.60 -40.44 2.67
C ALA A 168 -8.08 -41.69 1.96
N GLY A 169 -7.31 -42.49 2.71
CA GLY A 169 -6.77 -43.75 2.24
C GLY A 169 -7.82 -44.69 1.68
N SER A 170 -7.51 -45.32 0.55
CA SER A 170 -8.17 -46.54 0.11
C SER A 170 -7.25 -47.73 0.43
N PRO A 171 -7.64 -48.67 1.30
CA PRO A 171 -6.87 -49.88 1.53
C PRO A 171 -6.95 -50.82 0.33
N GLN A 172 -5.80 -51.38 -0.04
CA GLN A 172 -5.63 -52.47 -1.00
C GLN A 172 -6.61 -53.61 -0.72
N ARG A 173 -7.51 -53.91 -1.67
CA ARG A 173 -8.14 -55.24 -1.73
C ARG A 173 -7.18 -56.19 -2.43
N GLY A 174 -6.35 -56.86 -1.65
CA GLY A 174 -5.82 -58.16 -2.06
C GLY A 174 -6.98 -59.15 -2.15
N ARG A 175 -7.18 -59.76 -3.32
CA ARG A 175 -8.04 -60.94 -3.44
C ARG A 175 -7.14 -62.15 -3.71
N ALA A 176 -7.16 -63.03 -2.74
CA ALA A 176 -6.50 -64.32 -2.75
C ALA A 176 -7.06 -65.23 -3.85
N THR A 177 -6.14 -66.07 -4.31
CA THR A 177 -6.29 -67.32 -5.07
C THR A 177 -7.46 -68.18 -4.62
N GLY A 178 -8.16 -68.74 -5.60
CA GLY A 178 -9.05 -69.90 -5.52
C GLY A 178 -9.18 -70.49 -6.91
#